data_AF-A0A521RBY6-F1
#
_entry.id   AF-A0A521RBY6-F1
#
_cell.length_a   1.000
_cell.length_b   1.000
_cell.length_c   1.000
_cell.angle_alpha   90.00
_cell.angle_beta   90.00
_cell.angle_gamma   90.00
#
_symmetry.space_group_name_H-M   'P 1'
#
loop_
_entity.id
_entity.type
_entity.pdbx_description
1 polymer ?
#
loop_
_entity_poly.entity_id
_entity_poly.type
_entity_poly.pdbx_seq_one_letter_code
_entity_poly.pdbx_strand_id
1 'polypeptide(L)' 'MRTPAPTASAAPPIATAVQTAPVYNSSLPTAESHNDKRVDERLTTLKSLHDRGLITKDEFDAKRREILDQL' A
#
# COMPACT_ATOMS: atom_id res chain seq x y z
N MET A 1 43.47 -34.99 5.37
CA MET A 1 44.34 -33.97 5.98
C MET A 1 43.54 -32.69 6.18
N ARG A 2 43.78 -31.99 7.30
CA ARG A 2 43.43 -30.58 7.64
C ARG A 2 42.03 -30.27 8.22
N THR A 3 42.06 -29.91 9.50
CA THR A 3 41.13 -29.15 10.38
C THR A 3 41.03 -27.66 9.93
N PRO A 4 40.51 -26.68 10.71
CA PRO A 4 39.48 -26.61 11.75
C PRO A 4 38.35 -25.57 11.40
N ALA A 5 37.42 -25.35 12.34
CA ALA A 5 36.25 -24.45 12.31
C ALA A 5 36.54 -22.95 12.04
N PRO A 6 35.48 -22.16 11.79
CA PRO A 6 35.25 -21.04 12.70
C PRO A 6 33.79 -20.94 13.22
N THR A 7 33.71 -20.85 14.55
CA THR A 7 32.96 -19.83 15.28
C THR A 7 31.51 -19.60 14.86
N ALA A 8 30.60 -20.23 15.61
CA ALA A 8 29.29 -19.67 15.87
C ALA A 8 29.49 -18.34 16.61
N SER A 9 29.41 -17.25 15.84
CA SER A 9 29.46 -15.90 16.37
C SER A 9 28.25 -15.69 17.28
N ALA A 10 28.57 -15.32 18.51
CA ALA A 10 27.65 -14.94 19.55
C ALA A 10 26.73 -13.79 19.13
N ALA A 11 25.46 -13.84 19.56
CA ALA A 11 24.86 -12.88 20.50
C ALA A 11 23.36 -13.19 20.65
N PRO A 12 22.78 -13.14 21.87
CA PRO A 12 21.34 -13.22 22.06
C PRO A 12 20.68 -11.98 21.43
N PRO A 13 19.55 -12.10 20.70
CA PRO A 13 18.69 -10.95 20.53
C PRO A 13 18.09 -10.65 21.91
N ILE A 14 18.73 -9.72 22.61
CA ILE A 14 18.16 -8.79 23.57
C ILE A 14 16.63 -8.86 23.61
N ALA A 15 16.09 -9.39 24.70
CA ALA A 15 14.70 -9.20 25.08
C ALA A 15 14.48 -7.72 25.41
N THR A 16 14.40 -6.89 24.38
CA THR A 16 14.00 -5.49 24.49
C THR A 16 12.49 -5.43 24.33
N ALA A 17 11.79 -5.75 25.41
CA ALA A 17 10.42 -5.31 25.60
C ALA A 17 10.44 -3.79 25.83
N VAL A 18 10.19 -3.02 24.78
CA VAL A 18 9.59 -1.68 24.89
C VAL A 18 8.54 -1.56 23.81
N GLN A 19 7.44 -2.27 24.04
CA GLN A 19 6.16 -1.89 23.48
C GLN A 19 5.75 -0.58 24.16
N THR A 20 6.06 0.55 23.53
CA THR A 20 5.23 1.75 23.69
C THR A 20 4.89 2.18 22.27
N ALA A 21 3.62 1.97 21.94
CA ALA A 21 3.06 2.13 20.62
C ALA A 21 3.39 3.51 20.03
N PRO A 22 3.58 3.62 18.70
CA PRO A 22 3.55 4.93 18.07
C PRO A 22 2.19 5.55 18.41
N VAL A 23 2.24 6.69 19.09
CA VAL A 23 1.09 7.57 19.27
C VAL A 23 0.69 7.99 17.86
N TYR A 24 -0.22 7.24 17.24
CA TYR A 24 -0.77 7.62 15.95
C TYR A 24 -1.68 8.80 16.24
N ASN A 25 -1.07 9.97 16.19
CA ASN A 25 -1.71 11.25 16.12
C ASN A 25 -2.76 11.12 15.01
N SER A 26 -4.01 10.92 15.41
CA SER A 26 -5.14 10.89 14.52
C SER A 26 -5.36 12.33 14.09
N SER A 27 -4.50 12.80 13.19
CA SER A 27 -4.82 13.86 12.24
C SER A 27 -6.02 13.33 11.47
N LEU A 28 -7.20 13.62 12.01
CA LEU A 28 -8.51 13.43 11.41
C LEU A 28 -8.43 13.97 9.99
N PRO A 29 -8.46 13.12 8.96
CA PRO A 29 -8.70 13.63 7.62
C PRO A 29 -10.17 14.05 7.60
N THR A 30 -10.38 15.35 7.50
CA THR A 30 -11.61 15.97 6.99
C THR A 30 -12.23 15.03 5.95
N ALA A 31 -13.42 14.51 6.26
CA ALA A 31 -14.08 13.43 5.52
C ALA A 31 -14.27 13.75 4.02
N GLU A 32 -14.20 15.03 3.66
CA GLU A 32 -14.30 15.53 2.29
C GLU A 32 -13.10 15.06 1.43
N SER A 33 -11.86 15.11 1.96
CA SER A 33 -10.66 14.71 1.19
C SER A 33 -10.51 13.20 1.01
N HIS A 34 -11.27 12.40 1.76
CA HIS A 34 -11.22 10.95 1.65
C HIS A 34 -11.92 10.44 0.38
N ASN A 35 -12.95 11.14 -0.10
CA ASN A 35 -13.66 10.72 -1.29
C ASN A 35 -12.81 10.95 -2.56
N ASP A 36 -12.19 12.12 -2.69
CA ASP A 36 -11.28 12.44 -3.80
C ASP A 36 -10.14 11.43 -3.93
N LYS A 37 -9.51 11.07 -2.80
CA LYS A 37 -8.42 10.07 -2.80
C LYS A 37 -8.89 8.69 -3.26
N ARG A 38 -10.09 8.27 -2.87
CA ARG A 38 -10.68 6.98 -3.28
C ARG A 38 -11.01 6.96 -4.78
N VAL A 39 -11.52 8.08 -5.30
CA VAL A 39 -11.81 8.27 -6.72
C VAL A 39 -10.51 8.24 -7.52
N ASP A 40 -9.46 8.93 -7.08
CA ASP A 40 -8.15 8.97 -7.75
C ASP A 40 -7.45 7.60 -7.77
N GLU A 41 -7.47 6.87 -6.65
CA GLU A 41 -6.96 5.48 -6.57
C GLU A 41 -7.68 4.54 -7.56
N ARG A 42 -9.02 4.65 -7.65
CA ARG A 42 -9.84 3.86 -8.58
C ARG A 42 -9.55 4.21 -10.03
N LEU A 43 -9.42 5.50 -10.35
CA LEU A 43 -9.17 5.98 -11.70
C LEU A 43 -7.76 5.59 -12.18
N THR A 44 -6.77 5.63 -11.29
CA THR A 44 -5.41 5.12 -11.53
C THR A 44 -5.41 3.63 -11.82
N THR A 45 -6.10 2.84 -10.97
CA THR A 45 -6.26 1.39 -11.17
C THR A 45 -6.90 1.08 -12.52
N LEU A 46 -7.98 1.78 -12.86
CA LEU A 46 -8.70 1.62 -14.12
C LEU A 46 -7.81 1.93 -15.33
N LYS A 47 -7.00 2.99 -15.25
CA LYS A 47 -6.05 3.34 -16.30
C LYS A 47 -4.98 2.28 -16.47
N SER A 48 -4.43 1.74 -15.37
CA SER A 48 -3.49 0.62 -15.44
C SER A 48 -4.10 -0.66 -16.02
N LEU A 49 -5.37 -0.95 -15.75
CA LEU A 49 -6.08 -2.07 -16.36
C LEU A 49 -6.23 -1.91 -17.88
N HIS A 50 -6.56 -0.69 -18.33
CA HIS A 50 -6.67 -0.37 -19.76
C HIS A 50 -5.32 -0.43 -20.48
N ASP A 51 -4.28 0.13 -19.85
CA ASP A 51 -2.91 0.12 -20.39
C ASP A 51 -2.36 -1.31 -20.56
N ARG A 52 -2.71 -2.20 -19.64
CA ARG A 52 -2.38 -3.64 -19.72
C ARG A 52 -3.29 -4.43 -20.67
N GLY A 53 -4.29 -3.79 -21.29
CA GLY A 53 -5.26 -4.43 -22.18
C GLY A 53 -6.23 -5.38 -21.49
N LEU A 54 -6.43 -5.27 -20.17
CA LEU A 54 -7.40 -6.10 -19.42
C LEU A 54 -8.84 -5.62 -19.62
N ILE A 55 -9.02 -4.35 -19.96
CA ILE A 55 -10.33 -3.76 -20.29
C ILE A 55 -10.25 -3.05 -21.63
N THR A 56 -11.36 -3.04 -22.35
CA THR A 56 -11.50 -2.26 -23.59
C THR A 56 -11.69 -0.78 -23.27
N LYS A 57 -11.48 0.07 -24.27
CA LYS A 57 -11.70 1.52 -24.16
C LYS A 57 -13.12 1.86 -23.70
N ASP A 58 -14.10 1.08 -24.14
CA ASP A 58 -15.52 1.23 -23.76
C ASP A 58 -15.74 0.97 -22.25
N GLU A 59 -15.19 -0.15 -21.74
CA GLU A 59 -15.21 -0.49 -20.31
C GLU A 59 -14.48 0.55 -19.43
N PHE A 60 -13.36 1.10 -19.94
CA PHE A 60 -12.64 2.19 -19.27
C PHE A 60 -13.50 3.46 -19.19
N ASP A 61 -14.14 3.86 -20.28
CA ASP A 61 -15.01 5.06 -20.31
C ASP A 61 -16.22 4.88 -19.39
N ALA A 62 -16.84 3.69 -19.39
CA ALA A 62 -17.98 3.36 -18.53
C ALA A 62 -17.62 3.45 -17.03
N LYS A 63 -16.55 2.77 -16.59
CA LYS A 63 -16.10 2.84 -15.19
C LYS A 63 -15.62 4.23 -14.82
N ARG A 64 -14.90 4.93 -15.71
CA ARG A 64 -14.41 6.29 -15.43
C ARG A 64 -15.57 7.25 -15.18
N ARG A 65 -16.63 7.16 -15.98
CA ARG A 65 -17.82 7.98 -15.83
C ARG A 65 -18.56 7.67 -14.52
N GLU A 66 -18.68 6.40 -14.16
CA GLU A 66 -19.24 5.97 -12.86
C GLU A 66 -18.41 6.51 -11.68
N ILE A 67 -17.08 6.39 -11.74
CA ILE A 67 -16.17 6.88 -10.69
C ILE A 67 -16.27 8.40 -10.51
N LEU A 68 -16.47 9.16 -11.60
CA LEU A 68 -16.67 10.61 -11.56
C LEU A 68 -18.07 11.02 -11.08
N ASP A 69 -19.07 10.17 -11.26
CA ASP A 69 -20.44 10.39 -10.78
C ASP A 69 -20.55 10.21 -9.25
N GLN A 70 -19.65 9.42 -8.66
CA GLN A 70 -19.58 9.22 -7.20
C GLN A 70 -18.84 10.33 -6.43
N LEU A 71 -18.38 11.38 -7.12
CA LEU A 71 -17.69 12.53 -6.54
C LEU A 71 -18.69 13.63 -6.18
#